data_AF-A0A434ICW9-F1
#
_entry.id   AF-A0A434ICW9-F1
#
_cell.length_a   1.000
_cell.length_b   1.000
_cell.length_c   1.000
_cell.angle_alpha   90.00
_cell.angle_beta   90.00
_cell.angle_gamma   90.00
#
_symmetry.space_group_name_H-M   'P 1'
#
loop_
_entity.id
_entity.type
_entity.pdbx_description
1 polymer ?
#
loop_
_entity_poly.entity_id
_entity_poly.type
_entity_poly.pdbx_seq_one_letter_code
_entity_poly.pdbx_strand_id
1 'polypeptide(L)'
;MTSKQRNSVADGTAARERVGTRYRDPALAEELSHVTWNSTLDVMLSHRSVRYYLDQPLPANTLELVVAAAQSAASTSNLQAWSVIAVEDKDRKARLAGYAADQKHIHDAPLLLVFVADLARLRAISDERGHAGVALDYIEAFIFAIADAAFAAQNAAVAIESLGLGCCYIGAMRNDPQAVANELGLPDESMVVFGMTVGRPDPAVATDVKPRLPQGIILHRERYTQIDPELMAAYEARMREFQAEQNMRNIDWTEQTAARIKDVAALTGRHVLTDFLKARGFGLK
;
A
#
# COMPACT_ATOMS: atom_id res chain seq x y z
N MET A 1 6.12 43.50 -9.14
CA MET A 1 5.08 43.05 -8.18
C MET A 1 5.60 41.81 -7.48
N THR A 2 6.08 42.00 -6.26
CA THR A 2 6.75 41.00 -5.43
C THR A 2 5.74 39.99 -4.88
N SER A 3 5.82 38.76 -5.36
CA SER A 3 5.14 37.61 -4.77
C SER A 3 5.71 37.39 -3.37
N LYS A 4 4.93 37.73 -2.34
CA LYS A 4 5.20 37.34 -0.97
C LYS A 4 5.11 35.81 -0.89
N GLN A 5 6.27 35.14 -0.85
CA GLN A 5 6.38 33.82 -0.24
C GLN A 5 5.70 33.89 1.13
N ARG A 6 4.58 33.19 1.28
CA ARG A 6 3.99 32.95 2.59
C ARG A 6 4.92 31.97 3.28
N ASN A 7 5.67 32.47 4.26
CA ASN A 7 6.45 31.68 5.19
C ASN A 7 5.60 30.51 5.72
N SER A 8 6.00 29.26 5.46
CA SER A 8 5.55 28.15 6.29
C SER A 8 6.24 28.33 7.63
N VAL A 9 5.49 28.71 8.65
CA VAL A 9 5.97 28.65 10.03
C VAL A 9 6.30 27.18 10.29
N ALA A 10 7.49 26.91 10.83
CA ALA A 10 7.85 25.58 11.29
C ALA A 10 6.84 25.17 12.37
N ASP A 11 5.90 24.29 12.04
CA ASP A 11 5.00 23.70 13.02
C ASP A 11 5.70 22.52 13.71
N GLY A 12 6.73 22.86 14.49
CA GLY A 12 7.51 21.89 15.23
C GLY A 12 6.69 21.07 16.24
N THR A 13 5.53 21.60 16.64
CA THR A 13 4.59 20.90 17.52
C THR A 13 3.94 19.72 16.79
N ALA A 14 3.38 19.95 15.59
CA ALA A 14 2.80 18.88 14.80
C ALA A 14 3.85 17.82 14.42
N ALA A 15 5.06 18.23 14.06
CA ALA A 15 6.17 17.31 13.78
C ALA A 15 6.47 16.39 14.97
N ARG A 16 6.65 16.98 16.17
CA ARG A 16 6.90 16.24 17.41
C ARG A 16 5.76 15.27 17.73
N GLU A 17 4.51 15.71 17.61
CA GLU A 17 3.34 14.89 17.90
C GLU A 17 3.23 13.69 16.96
N ARG A 18 3.32 13.91 15.64
CA ARG A 18 3.16 12.84 14.64
C ARG A 18 4.31 11.84 14.68
N VAL A 19 5.55 12.31 14.81
CA VAL A 19 6.72 11.44 14.97
C VAL A 19 6.65 10.67 16.29
N GLY A 20 6.33 11.36 17.39
CA GLY A 20 6.18 10.75 18.71
C GLY A 20 5.11 9.67 18.74
N THR A 21 3.96 9.91 18.10
CA THR A 21 2.90 8.91 17.96
C THR A 21 3.34 7.72 17.10
N ARG A 22 3.99 7.99 15.95
CA ARG A 22 4.41 6.96 14.98
C ARG A 22 5.51 6.03 15.50
N TYR A 23 6.49 6.58 16.21
CA TYR A 23 7.69 5.83 16.60
C TYR A 23 7.76 5.54 18.09
N ARG A 24 6.94 6.21 18.91
CA ARG A 24 6.98 6.12 20.38
C ARG A 24 8.39 6.29 20.92
N ASP A 25 9.08 7.29 20.36
CA ASP A 25 10.48 7.59 20.60
C ASP A 25 10.61 9.09 20.89
N PRO A 26 10.69 9.49 22.17
CA PRO A 26 10.78 10.90 22.54
C PRO A 26 12.03 11.59 21.98
N ALA A 27 13.15 10.88 21.86
CA ALA A 27 14.39 11.45 21.35
C ALA A 27 14.28 11.76 19.86
N LEU A 28 13.76 10.82 19.05
CA LEU A 28 13.52 11.05 17.63
C LEU A 28 12.44 12.13 17.40
N ALA A 29 11.39 12.14 18.21
CA ALA A 29 10.34 13.16 18.14
C ALA A 29 10.89 14.57 18.43
N GLU A 30 11.80 14.71 19.39
CA GLU A 30 12.48 15.96 19.67
C GLU A 30 13.40 16.38 18.52
N GLU A 31 14.23 15.47 18.03
CA GLU A 31 15.15 15.72 16.92
C GLU A 31 14.40 16.24 15.68
N LEU A 32 13.29 15.59 15.33
CA LEU A 32 12.48 15.97 14.17
C LEU A 32 11.52 17.14 14.46
N SER A 33 11.43 17.64 15.69
CA SER A 33 10.58 18.80 16.01
C SER A 33 11.10 20.11 15.44
N HIS A 34 12.35 20.14 14.96
CA HIS A 34 12.99 21.34 14.43
C HIS A 34 12.99 21.41 12.89
N VAL A 35 12.38 20.43 12.21
CA VAL A 35 12.33 20.40 10.74
C VAL A 35 11.13 21.20 10.20
N THR A 36 11.19 21.59 8.92
CA THR A 36 10.05 22.18 8.23
C THR A 36 8.92 21.16 8.10
N TRP A 37 7.74 21.51 8.60
CA TRP A 37 6.54 20.66 8.58
C TRP A 37 5.48 21.20 7.61
N ASN A 38 4.70 20.31 7.00
CA ASN A 38 3.58 20.68 6.13
C ASN A 38 2.43 19.65 6.21
N SER A 39 1.28 19.97 5.61
CA SER A 39 0.09 19.12 5.65
C SER A 39 0.27 17.77 4.97
N THR A 40 1.13 17.66 3.95
CA THR A 40 1.42 16.37 3.31
C THR A 40 2.14 15.43 4.26
N LEU A 41 3.12 15.94 5.00
CA LEU A 41 3.80 15.18 6.05
C LEU A 41 2.82 14.78 7.16
N ASP A 42 1.90 15.66 7.53
CA ASP A 42 0.84 15.34 8.50
C ASP A 42 0.01 14.13 8.07
N VAL A 43 -0.48 14.11 6.82
CA VAL A 43 -1.24 12.98 6.26
C VAL A 43 -0.41 11.70 6.28
N MET A 44 0.82 11.75 5.76
CA MET A 44 1.67 10.56 5.64
C MET A 44 2.03 9.97 7.02
N LEU A 45 2.41 10.80 7.99
CA LEU A 45 2.77 10.32 9.33
C LEU A 45 1.55 9.95 10.18
N SER A 46 0.35 10.42 9.83
CA SER A 46 -0.91 10.02 10.45
C SER A 46 -1.53 8.75 9.85
N HIS A 47 -0.93 8.18 8.79
CA HIS A 47 -1.48 7.00 8.10
C HIS A 47 -1.82 5.84 9.06
N ARG A 48 -3.04 5.32 8.94
CA ARG A 48 -3.49 4.08 9.56
C ARG A 48 -4.47 3.38 8.64
N SER A 49 -4.38 2.06 8.54
CA SER A 49 -5.27 1.29 7.68
C SER A 49 -6.67 1.21 8.31
N VAL A 50 -7.65 1.80 7.64
CA VAL A 50 -9.06 1.79 8.07
C VAL A 50 -9.71 0.52 7.54
N ARG A 51 -10.45 -0.19 8.40
CA ARG A 51 -11.15 -1.44 8.05
C ARG A 51 -12.64 -1.44 8.42
N TYR A 52 -13.15 -0.31 8.90
CA TYR A 52 -14.54 -0.11 9.28
C TYR A 52 -15.01 1.15 8.61
N TYR A 53 -16.07 1.02 7.83
CA TYR A 53 -16.58 2.07 6.97
C TYR A 53 -18.04 2.33 7.26
N LEU A 54 -18.45 3.59 7.16
CA LEU A 54 -19.86 3.94 7.13
C LEU A 54 -20.49 3.51 5.80
N ASP A 55 -21.75 3.10 5.82
CA ASP A 55 -22.54 2.82 4.61
C ASP A 55 -22.95 4.13 3.93
N GLN A 56 -21.97 4.77 3.31
CA GLN A 56 -22.12 6.05 2.60
C GLN A 56 -21.37 5.99 1.26
N PRO A 57 -21.95 6.54 0.18
CA PRO A 57 -21.22 6.68 -1.07
C PRO A 57 -20.03 7.63 -0.90
N LEU A 58 -19.03 7.49 -1.78
CA LEU A 58 -17.96 8.46 -1.87
C LEU A 58 -18.50 9.80 -2.42
N PRO A 59 -17.88 10.94 -2.07
CA PRO A 59 -18.19 12.21 -2.72
C PRO A 59 -18.04 12.11 -4.25
N ALA A 60 -18.85 12.87 -4.98
CA ALA A 60 -18.78 12.90 -6.44
C ALA A 60 -17.35 13.23 -6.94
N ASN A 61 -16.95 12.58 -8.03
CA ASN A 61 -15.63 12.72 -8.66
C ASN A 61 -14.42 12.31 -7.78
N THR A 62 -14.65 11.62 -6.65
CA THR A 62 -13.56 11.15 -5.79
C THR A 62 -12.66 10.17 -6.54
N LEU A 63 -13.24 9.23 -7.29
CA LEU A 63 -12.48 8.22 -8.02
C LEU A 63 -11.54 8.88 -9.04
N GLU A 64 -12.06 9.79 -9.84
CA GLU A 64 -11.33 10.52 -10.88
C GLU A 64 -10.19 11.34 -10.29
N LEU A 65 -10.43 12.04 -9.18
CA LEU A 65 -9.40 12.81 -8.48
C LEU A 65 -8.30 11.88 -7.92
N VAL A 66 -8.70 10.77 -7.29
CA VAL A 66 -7.76 9.79 -6.74
C VAL A 66 -6.92 9.15 -7.85
N VAL A 67 -7.52 8.83 -9.00
CA VAL A 67 -6.80 8.30 -10.17
C VAL A 67 -5.85 9.35 -10.75
N ALA A 68 -6.24 10.63 -10.83
CA ALA A 68 -5.34 11.69 -11.27
C ALA A 68 -4.10 11.82 -10.36
N ALA A 69 -4.29 11.71 -9.03
CA ALA A 69 -3.18 11.69 -8.08
C ALA A 69 -2.30 10.44 -8.25
N ALA A 70 -2.91 9.27 -8.44
CA ALA A 70 -2.21 8.01 -8.70
C ALA A 70 -1.36 8.09 -9.99
N GLN A 71 -1.93 8.60 -11.08
CA GLN A 71 -1.26 8.82 -12.36
C GLN A 71 -0.12 9.85 -12.31
N SER A 72 -0.12 10.71 -11.29
CA SER A 72 0.97 11.67 -11.06
C SER A 72 2.19 11.05 -10.37
N ALA A 73 2.17 9.75 -10.06
CA ALA A 73 3.33 9.04 -9.53
C ALA A 73 4.47 8.92 -10.56
N ALA A 74 5.70 8.75 -10.08
CA ALA A 74 6.81 8.40 -10.96
C ALA A 74 6.54 7.06 -11.66
N SER A 75 7.00 6.94 -12.91
CA SER A 75 6.87 5.72 -13.70
C SER A 75 8.16 5.45 -14.47
N THR A 76 8.53 4.18 -14.53
CA THR A 76 9.76 3.72 -15.18
C THR A 76 9.76 4.11 -16.65
N SER A 77 10.69 4.99 -17.04
CA SER A 77 10.79 5.52 -18.41
C SER A 77 9.47 6.07 -18.96
N ASN A 78 8.55 6.52 -18.08
CA ASN A 78 7.19 6.92 -18.41
C ASN A 78 6.36 5.85 -19.16
N LEU A 79 6.71 4.56 -19.01
CA LEU A 79 6.01 3.43 -19.63
C LEU A 79 4.59 3.23 -19.07
N GLN A 80 4.36 3.69 -17.83
CA GLN A 80 3.07 3.61 -17.14
C GLN A 80 2.55 2.17 -17.13
N ALA A 81 3.39 1.23 -16.68
CA ALA A 81 3.18 -0.22 -16.76
C ALA A 81 2.22 -0.75 -15.67
N TRP A 82 1.12 -0.03 -15.46
CA TRP A 82 0.12 -0.34 -14.46
C TRP A 82 -1.28 0.04 -14.92
N SER A 83 -2.26 -0.60 -14.29
CA SER A 83 -3.69 -0.34 -14.43
C SER A 83 -4.36 -0.33 -13.06
N VAL A 84 -5.54 0.28 -12.95
CA VAL A 84 -6.39 0.17 -11.77
C VAL A 84 -7.83 -0.12 -12.20
N ILE A 85 -8.47 -1.06 -11.53
CA ILE A 85 -9.87 -1.40 -11.74
C ILE A 85 -10.67 -0.94 -10.53
N ALA A 86 -11.68 -0.11 -10.75
CA ALA A 86 -12.64 0.29 -9.72
C ALA A 86 -13.79 -0.73 -9.67
N VAL A 87 -14.02 -1.32 -8.50
CA VAL A 87 -15.10 -2.27 -8.26
C VAL A 87 -16.05 -1.70 -7.21
N GLU A 88 -17.22 -1.27 -7.67
CA GLU A 88 -18.31 -0.72 -6.83
C GLU A 88 -19.48 -1.70 -6.71
N ASP A 89 -19.65 -2.60 -7.69
CA ASP A 89 -20.68 -3.64 -7.70
C ASP A 89 -20.57 -4.56 -6.47
N LYS A 90 -21.66 -4.67 -5.71
CA LYS A 90 -21.69 -5.39 -4.44
C LYS A 90 -21.44 -6.89 -4.64
N ASP A 91 -22.02 -7.48 -5.67
CA ASP A 91 -21.88 -8.91 -5.93
C ASP A 91 -20.45 -9.27 -6.38
N ARG A 92 -19.84 -8.43 -7.23
CA ARG A 92 -18.43 -8.57 -7.62
C ARG A 92 -17.48 -8.40 -6.45
N LYS A 93 -17.70 -7.41 -5.57
CA LYS A 93 -16.91 -7.27 -4.33
C LYS A 93 -17.05 -8.51 -3.45
N ALA A 94 -18.24 -9.09 -3.33
CA ALA A 94 -18.47 -10.30 -2.53
C ALA A 94 -17.69 -11.52 -3.08
N ARG A 95 -17.70 -11.72 -4.41
CA ARG A 95 -16.88 -12.78 -5.05
C ARG A 95 -15.38 -12.56 -4.83
N LEU A 96 -14.89 -11.33 -5.04
CA LEU A 96 -13.48 -10.98 -4.80
C LEU A 96 -13.09 -11.15 -3.34
N ALA A 97 -13.97 -10.82 -2.40
CA ALA A 97 -13.74 -11.05 -0.98
C ALA A 97 -13.54 -12.54 -0.68
N GLY A 98 -14.36 -13.42 -1.28
CA GLY A 98 -14.21 -14.87 -1.16
C GLY A 98 -12.82 -15.38 -1.56
N TYR A 99 -12.21 -14.79 -2.60
CA TYR A 99 -10.83 -15.12 -3.01
C TYR A 99 -9.75 -14.46 -2.12
N ALA A 100 -10.12 -13.46 -1.32
CA ALA A 100 -9.22 -12.66 -0.51
C ALA A 100 -9.42 -12.86 1.00
N ALA A 101 -9.64 -14.12 1.43
CA ALA A 101 -9.86 -14.52 2.82
C ALA A 101 -11.11 -13.91 3.48
N ASP A 102 -12.13 -13.62 2.68
CA ASP A 102 -13.45 -13.12 3.07
C ASP A 102 -13.41 -11.95 4.07
N GLN A 103 -12.48 -11.04 3.86
CA GLN A 103 -12.26 -9.95 4.81
C GLN A 103 -13.42 -8.94 4.74
N LYS A 104 -14.21 -8.87 5.82
CA LYS A 104 -15.44 -8.05 5.98
C LYS A 104 -15.37 -6.66 5.32
N HIS A 105 -14.26 -5.95 5.52
CA HIS A 105 -14.07 -4.60 4.99
C HIS A 105 -14.09 -4.47 3.46
N ILE A 106 -13.91 -5.56 2.70
CA ILE A 106 -14.08 -5.57 1.23
C ILE A 106 -15.56 -5.45 0.88
N HIS A 107 -16.43 -6.10 1.67
CA HIS A 107 -17.88 -6.01 1.51
C HIS A 107 -18.37 -4.60 1.87
N ASP A 108 -17.94 -4.11 3.04
CA ASP A 108 -18.42 -2.86 3.64
C ASP A 108 -17.97 -1.59 2.88
N ALA A 109 -16.75 -1.57 2.34
CA ALA A 109 -16.22 -0.39 1.67
C ALA A 109 -17.04 -0.05 0.41
N PRO A 110 -17.46 1.20 0.16
CA PRO A 110 -18.20 1.55 -1.05
C PRO A 110 -17.39 1.31 -2.35
N LEU A 111 -16.06 1.37 -2.27
CA LEU A 111 -15.16 1.18 -3.41
C LEU A 111 -14.03 0.22 -3.07
N LEU A 112 -13.75 -0.70 -3.99
CA LEU A 112 -12.53 -1.50 -4.03
C LEU A 112 -11.73 -1.13 -5.29
N LEU A 113 -10.57 -0.53 -5.11
CA LEU A 113 -9.59 -0.32 -6.18
C LEU A 113 -8.69 -1.56 -6.29
N VAL A 114 -8.43 -2.06 -7.49
CA VAL A 114 -7.54 -3.20 -7.72
C VAL A 114 -6.40 -2.75 -8.63
N PHE A 115 -5.19 -2.67 -8.07
CA PHE A 115 -4.00 -2.23 -8.79
C PHE A 115 -3.33 -3.42 -9.47
N VAL A 116 -2.98 -3.23 -10.74
CA VAL A 116 -2.54 -4.26 -11.67
C VAL A 116 -1.17 -3.86 -12.23
N ALA A 117 -0.21 -4.79 -12.19
CA ALA A 117 0.99 -4.73 -13.01
C ALA A 117 0.55 -5.11 -14.44
N ASP A 118 0.68 -4.18 -15.39
CA ASP A 118 0.06 -4.26 -16.71
C ASP A 118 1.12 -4.11 -17.81
N LEU A 119 1.65 -5.26 -18.24
CA LEU A 119 2.54 -5.34 -19.41
C LEU A 119 1.74 -5.57 -20.71
N ALA A 120 0.49 -6.04 -20.60
CA ALA A 120 -0.42 -6.26 -21.73
C ALA A 120 -0.56 -5.00 -22.59
N ARG A 121 -0.70 -3.82 -21.95
CA ARG A 121 -0.73 -2.53 -22.67
C ARG A 121 0.54 -2.31 -23.49
N LEU A 122 1.70 -2.56 -22.91
CA LEU A 122 2.99 -2.36 -23.59
C LEU A 122 3.19 -3.38 -24.71
N ARG A 123 2.76 -4.63 -24.52
CA ARG A 123 2.77 -5.67 -25.56
C ARG A 123 1.94 -5.24 -26.76
N ALA A 124 0.70 -4.82 -26.53
CA ALA A 124 -0.19 -4.35 -27.58
C ALA A 124 0.42 -3.19 -28.39
N ILE A 125 1.06 -2.22 -27.71
CA ILE A 125 1.78 -1.13 -28.37
C ILE A 125 2.97 -1.66 -29.19
N SER A 126 3.73 -2.62 -28.67
CA SER A 126 4.86 -3.22 -29.38
C SER A 126 4.41 -3.94 -30.65
N ASP A 127 3.35 -4.75 -30.54
CA ASP A 127 2.78 -5.52 -31.63
C ASP A 127 2.23 -4.62 -32.74
N GLU A 128 1.50 -3.55 -32.38
CA GLU A 128 1.00 -2.56 -33.34
C GLU A 128 2.14 -1.91 -34.15
N ARG A 129 3.33 -1.78 -33.55
CA ARG A 129 4.52 -1.22 -34.18
C ARG A 129 5.40 -2.27 -34.88
N GLY A 130 4.98 -3.53 -34.91
CA GLY A 130 5.74 -4.63 -35.52
C GLY A 130 7.02 -4.98 -34.76
N HIS A 131 7.07 -4.69 -33.46
CA HIS A 131 8.17 -5.07 -32.58
C HIS A 131 7.79 -6.31 -31.78
N ALA A 132 8.72 -7.25 -31.63
CA ALA A 132 8.47 -8.49 -30.89
C ALA A 132 8.32 -8.29 -29.36
N GLY A 133 8.58 -7.09 -28.83
CA GLY A 133 8.43 -6.78 -27.41
C GLY A 133 9.29 -7.60 -26.45
N VAL A 134 10.38 -8.24 -26.91
CA VAL A 134 11.17 -9.21 -26.13
C VAL A 134 11.70 -8.71 -24.79
N ALA A 135 11.83 -7.39 -24.61
CA ALA A 135 12.21 -6.78 -23.33
C ALA A 135 11.18 -7.05 -22.22
N LEU A 136 9.90 -7.19 -22.58
CA LEU A 136 8.81 -7.49 -21.64
C LEU A 136 8.89 -8.94 -21.09
N ASP A 137 9.66 -9.81 -21.74
CA ASP A 137 9.83 -11.19 -21.30
C ASP A 137 10.83 -11.35 -20.15
N TYR A 138 11.65 -10.33 -19.86
CA TYR A 138 12.66 -10.37 -18.80
C TYR A 138 12.05 -9.99 -17.46
N ILE A 139 12.58 -10.55 -16.37
CA ILE A 139 12.13 -10.24 -15.00
C ILE A 139 12.14 -8.73 -14.68
N GLU A 140 13.03 -7.97 -15.33
CA GLU A 140 13.09 -6.51 -15.24
C GLU A 140 11.73 -5.84 -15.52
N ALA A 141 11.01 -6.32 -16.55
CA ALA A 141 9.70 -5.75 -16.90
C ALA A 141 8.65 -5.98 -15.83
N PHE A 142 8.68 -7.17 -15.23
CA PHE A 142 7.80 -7.47 -14.11
C PHE A 142 8.14 -6.62 -12.88
N ILE A 143 9.42 -6.42 -12.58
CA ILE A 143 9.88 -5.58 -11.44
C ILE A 143 9.37 -4.15 -11.60
N PHE A 144 9.58 -3.51 -12.77
CA PHE A 144 9.13 -2.13 -12.94
C PHE A 144 7.61 -2.01 -12.95
N ALA A 145 6.87 -2.99 -13.46
CA ALA A 145 5.41 -2.95 -13.48
C ALA A 145 4.82 -3.03 -12.07
N ILE A 146 5.42 -3.86 -11.20
CA ILE A 146 5.07 -3.93 -9.78
C ILE A 146 5.42 -2.61 -9.06
N ALA A 147 6.58 -2.02 -9.35
CA ALA A 147 6.99 -0.75 -8.76
C ALA A 147 6.06 0.41 -9.17
N ASP A 148 5.78 0.55 -10.47
CA ASP A 148 4.86 1.56 -11.00
C ASP A 148 3.47 1.46 -10.34
N ALA A 149 2.92 0.24 -10.24
CA ALA A 149 1.63 0.01 -9.57
C ALA A 149 1.68 0.36 -8.08
N ALA A 150 2.79 0.08 -7.39
CA ALA A 150 2.99 0.43 -5.98
C ALA A 150 3.08 1.94 -5.76
N PHE A 151 3.78 2.67 -6.62
CA PHE A 151 3.89 4.12 -6.54
C PHE A 151 2.54 4.80 -6.80
N ALA A 152 1.83 4.37 -7.83
CA ALA A 152 0.49 4.86 -8.14
C ALA A 152 -0.47 4.62 -6.97
N ALA A 153 -0.45 3.42 -6.40
CA ALA A 153 -1.30 3.09 -5.25
C ALA A 153 -0.96 3.91 -4.01
N GLN A 154 0.32 4.17 -3.73
CA GLN A 154 0.69 4.96 -2.57
C GLN A 154 0.30 6.44 -2.73
N ASN A 155 0.40 7.00 -3.93
CA ASN A 155 -0.16 8.32 -4.22
C ASN A 155 -1.68 8.33 -4.04
N ALA A 156 -2.39 7.30 -4.50
CA ALA A 156 -3.82 7.15 -4.29
C ALA A 156 -4.17 7.14 -2.79
N ALA A 157 -3.44 6.35 -1.99
CA ALA A 157 -3.64 6.28 -0.54
C ALA A 157 -3.48 7.64 0.14
N VAL A 158 -2.41 8.38 -0.17
CA VAL A 158 -2.17 9.73 0.37
C VAL A 158 -3.29 10.69 -0.06
N ALA A 159 -3.73 10.64 -1.32
CA ALA A 159 -4.83 11.46 -1.80
C ALA A 159 -6.14 11.15 -1.05
N ILE A 160 -6.51 9.87 -0.94
CA ILE A 160 -7.69 9.39 -0.22
C ILE A 160 -7.67 9.90 1.23
N GLU A 161 -6.54 9.71 1.93
CA GLU A 161 -6.41 10.14 3.32
C GLU A 161 -6.45 11.67 3.47
N SER A 162 -5.90 12.42 2.51
CA SER A 162 -5.97 13.89 2.49
C SER A 162 -7.41 14.42 2.34
N LEU A 163 -8.30 13.62 1.74
CA LEU A 163 -9.73 13.93 1.60
C LEU A 163 -10.55 13.55 2.85
N GLY A 164 -9.90 13.07 3.92
CA GLY A 164 -10.54 12.58 5.14
C GLY A 164 -11.23 11.22 4.97
N LEU A 165 -10.93 10.50 3.89
CA LEU A 165 -11.36 9.12 3.68
C LEU A 165 -10.35 8.14 4.28
N GLY A 166 -10.73 6.87 4.39
CA GLY A 166 -9.87 5.80 4.86
C GLY A 166 -9.64 4.76 3.76
N CYS A 167 -8.47 4.13 3.80
CA CYS A 167 -8.16 3.01 2.93
C CYS A 167 -7.41 1.87 3.64
N CYS A 168 -7.50 0.67 3.07
CA CYS A 168 -6.66 -0.47 3.47
C CYS A 168 -6.29 -1.32 2.26
N TYR A 169 -4.99 -1.58 2.11
CA TYR A 169 -4.45 -2.50 1.12
C TYR A 169 -4.88 -3.95 1.38
N ILE A 170 -5.20 -4.66 0.31
CA ILE A 170 -5.65 -6.06 0.31
C ILE A 170 -4.65 -6.92 -0.46
N GLY A 171 -3.56 -7.31 0.21
CA GLY A 171 -2.58 -8.23 -0.36
C GLY A 171 -3.12 -9.66 -0.57
N ALA A 172 -4.23 -10.00 0.10
CA ALA A 172 -4.90 -11.29 -0.03
C ALA A 172 -5.56 -11.49 -1.41
N MET A 173 -5.66 -10.46 -2.24
CA MET A 173 -6.06 -10.61 -3.65
C MET A 173 -5.11 -11.53 -4.45
N ARG A 174 -3.94 -11.86 -3.88
CA ARG A 174 -3.00 -12.82 -4.45
C ARG A 174 -3.16 -14.24 -3.92
N ASN A 175 -4.09 -14.51 -2.99
CA ASN A 175 -4.27 -15.85 -2.43
C ASN A 175 -4.78 -16.84 -3.49
N ASP A 176 -5.70 -16.39 -4.35
CA ASP A 176 -6.12 -17.09 -5.57
C ASP A 176 -5.99 -16.14 -6.78
N PRO A 177 -4.77 -16.01 -7.34
CA PRO A 177 -4.50 -15.02 -8.37
C PRO A 177 -5.23 -15.35 -9.69
N GLN A 178 -5.51 -16.63 -9.97
CA GLN A 178 -6.22 -17.05 -11.17
C GLN A 178 -7.71 -16.70 -11.08
N ALA A 179 -8.37 -16.98 -9.96
CA ALA A 179 -9.77 -16.64 -9.79
C ALA A 179 -9.99 -15.13 -9.83
N VAL A 180 -9.11 -14.35 -9.19
CA VAL A 180 -9.17 -12.88 -9.24
C VAL A 180 -8.95 -12.35 -10.65
N ALA A 181 -7.97 -12.88 -11.40
CA ALA A 181 -7.73 -12.49 -12.79
C ALA A 181 -8.94 -12.78 -13.68
N ASN A 182 -9.56 -13.96 -13.52
CA ASN A 182 -10.76 -14.35 -14.27
C ASN A 182 -11.96 -13.46 -13.92
N GLU A 183 -12.20 -13.21 -12.63
CA GLU A 183 -13.29 -12.37 -12.15
C GLU A 183 -13.19 -10.95 -12.72
N LEU A 184 -11.98 -10.41 -12.83
CA LEU A 184 -11.73 -9.05 -13.32
C LEU A 184 -11.51 -8.98 -14.84
N GLY A 185 -11.51 -10.11 -15.55
CA GLY A 185 -11.28 -10.17 -17.00
C GLY A 185 -9.89 -9.66 -17.41
N LEU A 186 -8.86 -9.95 -16.60
CA LEU A 186 -7.50 -9.52 -16.88
C LEU A 186 -6.95 -10.20 -18.15
N PRO A 187 -6.30 -9.45 -19.07
CA PRO A 187 -5.60 -10.03 -20.21
C PRO A 187 -4.32 -10.77 -19.76
N ASP A 188 -3.72 -11.53 -20.67
CA ASP A 188 -2.39 -12.10 -20.44
C ASP A 188 -1.37 -10.96 -20.24
N GLU A 189 -0.26 -11.27 -19.57
CA GLU A 189 0.78 -10.29 -19.18
C GLU A 189 0.24 -9.16 -18.27
N SER A 190 -0.78 -9.48 -17.47
CA SER A 190 -1.25 -8.61 -16.39
C SER A 190 -1.54 -9.40 -15.10
N MET A 191 -1.30 -8.79 -13.95
CA MET A 191 -1.49 -9.41 -12.64
C MET A 191 -1.91 -8.38 -11.58
N VAL A 192 -2.88 -8.74 -10.73
CA VAL A 192 -3.21 -7.96 -9.54
C VAL A 192 -2.03 -7.92 -8.56
N VAL A 193 -1.55 -6.73 -8.26
CA VAL A 193 -0.54 -6.50 -7.22
C VAL A 193 -1.22 -6.52 -5.86
N PHE A 194 -2.28 -5.74 -5.65
CA PHE A 194 -3.10 -5.74 -4.44
C PHE A 194 -4.43 -5.02 -4.70
N GLY A 195 -5.42 -5.29 -3.86
CA GLY A 195 -6.61 -4.44 -3.74
C GLY A 195 -6.38 -3.28 -2.79
N MET A 196 -7.31 -2.33 -2.75
CA MET A 196 -7.39 -1.24 -1.79
C MET A 196 -8.86 -0.89 -1.56
N THR A 197 -9.34 -1.12 -0.35
CA THR A 197 -10.67 -0.68 0.07
C THR A 197 -10.64 0.83 0.34
N VAL A 198 -11.71 1.53 -0.03
CA VAL A 198 -11.84 2.99 0.12
C VAL A 198 -13.23 3.32 0.64
N GLY A 199 -13.32 4.16 1.67
CA GLY A 199 -14.59 4.56 2.26
C GLY A 199 -14.44 5.61 3.34
N ARG A 200 -15.57 6.12 3.84
CA ARG A 200 -15.58 7.01 5.00
C ARG A 200 -15.33 6.16 6.26
N PRO A 201 -14.27 6.44 7.06
CA PRO A 201 -14.02 5.70 8.29
C PRO A 201 -15.20 5.80 9.26
N ASP A 202 -15.53 4.70 9.92
CA ASP A 202 -16.50 4.70 11.02
C ASP A 202 -15.87 5.36 12.27
N PRO A 203 -16.35 6.53 12.72
CA PRO A 203 -15.80 7.20 13.90
C PRO A 203 -16.06 6.42 15.21
N ALA A 204 -16.99 5.45 15.22
CA ALA A 204 -17.24 4.60 16.37
C ALA A 204 -16.11 3.57 16.60
N VAL A 205 -15.24 3.34 15.61
CA VAL A 205 -14.12 2.42 15.71
C VAL A 205 -12.80 3.19 15.71
N ALA A 206 -12.23 3.36 16.90
CA ALA A 206 -10.90 3.94 17.05
C ALA A 206 -9.87 3.13 16.26
N THR A 207 -9.17 3.78 15.33
CA THR A 207 -8.06 3.19 14.59
C THR A 207 -6.82 4.04 14.84
N ASP A 208 -5.89 3.50 15.61
CA ASP A 208 -4.71 4.23 16.06
C ASP A 208 -3.50 4.00 15.13
N VAL A 209 -2.50 4.87 15.24
CA VAL A 209 -1.27 4.79 14.47
C VAL A 209 -0.38 3.70 15.08
N LYS A 210 -0.32 2.56 14.40
CA LYS A 210 0.57 1.46 14.81
C LYS A 210 2.05 1.90 14.74
N PRO A 211 2.87 1.60 15.76
CA PRO A 211 4.30 1.86 15.75
C PRO A 211 5.02 1.27 14.53
N ARG A 212 6.20 1.81 14.21
CA ARG A 212 7.11 1.28 13.20
C ARG A 212 8.46 0.93 13.81
N LEU A 213 9.21 0.07 13.11
CA LEU A 213 10.60 -0.22 13.46
C LEU A 213 11.39 1.09 13.61
N PRO A 214 12.33 1.17 14.57
CA PRO A 214 13.27 2.28 14.69
C PRO A 214 13.94 2.59 13.36
N GLN A 215 14.13 3.89 13.06
CA GLN A 215 14.74 4.29 11.80
C GLN A 215 16.15 3.71 11.61
N GLY A 216 16.92 3.50 12.68
CA GLY A 216 18.25 2.86 12.59
C GLY A 216 18.25 1.41 12.09
N ILE A 217 17.11 0.72 12.10
CA ILE A 217 16.98 -0.62 11.50
C ILE A 217 16.72 -0.52 9.98
N ILE A 218 16.07 0.56 9.53
CA ILE A 218 15.61 0.73 8.14
C ILE A 218 16.57 1.60 7.31
N LEU A 219 17.11 2.66 7.91
CA LEU A 219 18.00 3.62 7.30
C LEU A 219 19.45 3.17 7.50
N HIS A 220 20.13 2.88 6.41
CA HIS A 220 21.56 2.59 6.39
C HIS A 220 22.31 3.74 5.73
N ARG A 221 23.41 4.19 6.35
CA ARG A 221 24.27 5.25 5.80
C ARG A 221 25.41 4.59 5.03
N GLU A 222 25.52 4.90 3.74
CA GLU A 222 26.53 4.39 2.78
C GLU A 222 26.49 2.87 2.53
N ARG A 223 26.44 2.04 3.57
CA ARG A 223 26.49 0.58 3.49
C ARG A 223 25.46 -0.05 4.40
N TYR A 224 24.93 -1.20 3.96
CA TYR A 224 24.01 -2.01 4.75
C TYR A 224 24.67 -2.49 6.05
N THR A 225 23.92 -2.43 7.14
CA THR A 225 24.34 -2.89 8.47
C THR A 225 23.39 -3.99 8.95
N GLN A 226 23.93 -4.98 9.65
CA GLN A 226 23.10 -6.02 10.26
C GLN A 226 22.19 -5.43 11.34
N ILE A 227 21.09 -6.12 11.62
CA ILE A 227 20.09 -5.67 12.59
C ILE A 227 20.74 -5.55 13.98
N ASP A 228 20.54 -4.40 14.61
CA ASP A 228 20.93 -4.16 16.00
C ASP A 228 19.90 -4.80 16.97
N PRO A 229 20.32 -5.77 17.80
CA PRO A 229 19.43 -6.40 18.78
C PRO A 229 18.83 -5.41 19.80
N GLU A 230 19.52 -4.33 20.15
CA GLU A 230 19.02 -3.34 21.12
C GLU A 230 17.87 -2.53 20.53
N LEU A 231 18.00 -2.10 19.26
CA LEU A 231 16.92 -1.42 18.54
C LEU A 231 15.71 -2.35 18.38
N MET A 232 15.93 -3.64 18.14
CA MET A 232 14.84 -4.62 18.04
C MET A 232 14.12 -4.78 19.39
N ALA A 233 14.86 -4.92 20.50
CA ALA A 233 14.29 -5.01 21.83
C ALA A 233 13.49 -3.76 22.22
N ALA A 234 13.97 -2.57 21.85
CA ALA A 234 13.26 -1.31 22.04
C ALA A 234 11.94 -1.25 21.26
N TYR A 235 11.93 -1.75 20.01
CA TYR A 235 10.71 -1.85 19.22
C TYR A 235 9.68 -2.79 19.85
N GLU A 236 10.10 -3.97 20.30
CA GLU A 236 9.21 -4.92 20.98
C GLU A 236 8.59 -4.32 22.24
N ALA A 237 9.35 -3.53 23.02
CA ALA A 237 8.81 -2.81 24.18
C ALA A 237 7.68 -1.82 23.77
N ARG A 238 7.93 -0.99 22.75
CA ARG A 238 6.95 -0.02 22.22
C ARG A 238 5.70 -0.72 21.68
N MET A 239 5.86 -1.88 21.04
CA MET A 239 4.75 -2.67 20.53
C MET A 239 3.90 -3.28 21.65
N ARG A 240 4.51 -3.74 22.75
CA ARG A 240 3.77 -4.25 23.92
C ARG A 240 2.93 -3.16 24.58
N GLU A 241 3.48 -1.95 24.73
CA GLU A 241 2.75 -0.79 25.25
C GLU A 241 1.54 -0.46 24.35
N PHE A 242 1.77 -0.34 23.04
CA PHE A 242 0.70 -0.10 22.06
C PHE A 242 -0.38 -1.18 22.13
N GLN A 243 -0.01 -2.45 22.19
CA GLN A 243 -0.98 -3.55 22.27
C GLN A 243 -1.81 -3.47 23.56
N ALA A 244 -1.20 -3.13 24.70
CA ALA A 244 -1.91 -2.97 25.96
C ALA A 244 -2.92 -1.81 25.90
N GLU A 245 -2.53 -0.64 25.39
CA GLU A 245 -3.42 0.52 25.23
C GLU A 245 -4.61 0.23 24.31
N GLN A 246 -4.39 -0.54 23.26
CA GLN A 246 -5.43 -0.91 22.29
C GLN A 246 -6.25 -2.14 22.73
N ASN A 247 -6.06 -2.65 23.96
CA ASN A 247 -6.66 -3.89 24.46
C ASN A 247 -6.48 -5.08 23.50
N MET A 248 -5.35 -5.11 22.80
CA MET A 248 -4.98 -6.18 21.89
C MET A 248 -4.29 -7.31 22.65
N ARG A 249 -4.33 -8.51 22.07
CA ARG A 249 -3.48 -9.61 22.54
C ARG A 249 -2.02 -9.18 22.45
N ASN A 250 -1.27 -9.40 23.53
CA ASN A 250 0.18 -9.24 23.53
C ASN A 250 0.80 -10.31 22.62
N ILE A 251 1.38 -9.89 21.50
CA ILE A 251 2.01 -10.74 20.50
C ILE A 251 3.37 -10.13 20.18
N ASP A 252 4.42 -10.89 20.43
CA ASP A 252 5.79 -10.54 20.03
C ASP A 252 5.87 -10.39 18.50
N TRP A 253 6.37 -9.25 18.02
CA TRP A 253 6.38 -8.97 16.59
C TRP A 253 7.43 -9.80 15.85
N THR A 254 8.58 -10.11 16.48
CA THR A 254 9.58 -11.00 15.88
C THR A 254 9.04 -12.42 15.70
N GLU A 255 8.36 -12.97 16.70
CA GLU A 255 7.72 -14.29 16.61
C GLU A 255 6.60 -14.29 15.55
N GLN A 256 5.75 -13.26 15.53
CA GLN A 256 4.72 -13.10 14.50
C GLN A 256 5.33 -13.02 13.09
N THR A 257 6.45 -12.33 12.94
CA THR A 257 7.16 -12.18 11.67
C THR A 257 7.75 -13.51 11.22
N ALA A 258 8.45 -14.20 12.12
CA ALA A 258 9.01 -15.54 11.86
C ALA A 258 7.91 -16.54 11.46
N ALA A 259 6.79 -16.54 12.18
CA ALA A 259 5.65 -17.40 11.88
C ALA A 259 5.06 -17.16 10.48
N ARG A 260 5.02 -15.90 10.01
CA ARG A 260 4.49 -15.53 8.69
C ARG A 260 5.36 -15.97 7.51
N ILE A 261 6.62 -16.30 7.73
CA ILE A 261 7.57 -16.74 6.70
C ILE A 261 8.09 -18.16 6.95
N LYS A 262 7.52 -18.85 7.95
CA LYS A 262 8.03 -20.14 8.45
C LYS A 262 8.01 -21.24 7.40
N ASP A 263 6.92 -21.35 6.65
CA ASP A 263 6.70 -22.43 5.69
C ASP A 263 5.72 -22.02 4.57
N VAL A 264 5.51 -22.92 3.61
CA VAL A 264 4.61 -22.70 2.46
C VAL A 264 3.16 -22.46 2.89
N ALA A 265 2.71 -23.08 3.99
CA ALA A 265 1.34 -22.90 4.48
C ALA A 265 1.10 -21.45 4.93
N ALA A 266 2.10 -20.80 5.53
CA ALA A 266 2.04 -19.39 5.89
C ALA A 266 1.82 -18.45 4.69
N LEU A 267 2.13 -18.88 3.47
CA LEU A 267 1.89 -18.11 2.25
C LEU A 267 0.41 -18.05 1.84
N THR A 268 -0.48 -18.88 2.40
CA THR A 268 -1.94 -18.83 2.13
C THR A 268 -2.26 -18.89 0.62
N GLY A 269 -1.74 -19.91 -0.06
CA GLY A 269 -1.95 -20.12 -1.51
C GLY A 269 -0.95 -19.40 -2.42
N ARG A 270 -0.22 -18.38 -1.94
CA ARG A 270 0.67 -17.55 -2.78
C ARG A 270 1.96 -18.20 -3.28
N HIS A 271 2.23 -19.45 -2.91
CA HIS A 271 3.40 -20.18 -3.43
C HIS A 271 3.29 -20.48 -4.93
N VAL A 272 2.07 -20.47 -5.50
CA VAL A 272 1.80 -20.74 -6.92
C VAL A 272 2.05 -19.55 -7.85
N LEU A 273 2.45 -18.38 -7.33
CA LEU A 273 2.52 -17.14 -8.11
C LEU A 273 3.45 -17.24 -9.33
N THR A 274 4.58 -17.94 -9.21
CA THR A 274 5.49 -18.14 -10.34
C THR A 274 4.83 -18.92 -11.48
N ASP A 275 4.09 -19.98 -11.15
CA ASP A 275 3.41 -20.82 -12.14
C ASP A 275 2.24 -20.06 -12.78
N PHE A 276 1.48 -19.31 -11.97
CA PHE A 276 0.44 -18.40 -12.44
C PHE A 276 0.99 -17.37 -13.43
N LEU A 277 2.09 -16.69 -13.10
CA LEU A 277 2.71 -15.69 -13.96
C LEU A 277 3.14 -16.28 -15.31
N LYS A 278 3.82 -17.43 -15.29
CA LYS A 278 4.23 -18.12 -16.53
C LYS A 278 3.03 -18.56 -17.37
N ALA A 279 1.98 -19.09 -16.73
CA ALA A 279 0.76 -19.50 -17.42
C ALA A 279 0.02 -18.31 -18.06
N ARG A 280 0.16 -17.10 -17.48
CA ARG A 280 -0.38 -15.84 -18.03
C ARG A 280 0.58 -15.12 -18.97
N GLY A 281 1.60 -15.78 -19.50
CA GLY A 281 2.46 -15.22 -20.55
C GLY A 281 3.60 -14.32 -20.07
N PHE A 282 3.81 -14.16 -18.75
CA PHE A 282 5.01 -13.48 -18.27
C PHE A 282 6.25 -14.35 -18.56
N GLY A 283 7.17 -13.85 -19.39
CA GLY A 283 8.36 -14.60 -19.78
C GLY A 283 9.26 -14.98 -18.61
N LEU A 284 9.49 -14.05 -17.68
CA LEU A 284 10.35 -14.19 -16.50
C LEU A 284 11.73 -14.80 -16.82
N LYS A 285 12.32 -14.40 -17.95
CA LYS A 285 13.68 -14.75 -18.38
C LYS A 285 14.74 -14.12 -17.49
#